data_AF-A0A3D4H7H2-F1
#
_entry.id   AF-A0A3D4H7H2-F1
#
_cell.length_a   1.000
_cell.length_b   1.000
_cell.length_c   1.000
_cell.angle_alpha   90.00
_cell.angle_beta   90.00
_cell.angle_gamma   90.00
#
_symmetry.space_group_name_H-M   'P 1'
#
loop_
_entity.id
_entity.type
_entity.pdbx_description
1 polymer ?
#
loop_
_entity_poly.entity_id
_entity_poly.type
_entity_poly.pdbx_seq_one_letter_code
_entity_poly.pdbx_strand_id
1 'polypeptide(L)'
;KFFETFESIHANPFGNSGESGFIRFLTQLRELTITYGELVLLVHGDSHVFRLDKPSKRIGTAQDNIENSTRLEVFGARKMHAVRVDVFPQSSTVFRISEILVDRNLR
;
A
#
# COMPACT_ATOMS: atom_id res chain seq x y z
N LYS A 1 -14.82 6.17 -16.56
CA LYS A 1 -14.36 6.91 -15.37
C LYS A 1 -13.21 6.09 -14.80
N PHE A 2 -11.99 6.40 -15.19
CA PHE A 2 -10.80 5.71 -14.68
C PHE A 2 -10.69 6.01 -13.19
N PHE A 3 -10.72 4.99 -12.35
CA PHE A 3 -10.36 5.12 -10.95
C PHE A 3 -8.85 4.89 -10.87
N GLU A 4 -8.08 5.93 -11.16
CA GLU A 4 -6.67 6.03 -10.72
C GLU A 4 -6.69 6.42 -9.24
N THR A 5 -7.17 5.55 -8.36
CA THR A 5 -7.33 5.92 -6.96
C THR A 5 -6.00 5.77 -6.22
N PHE A 6 -5.25 6.86 -6.18
CA PHE A 6 -4.19 7.06 -5.20
C PHE A 6 -4.83 7.44 -3.88
N GLU A 7 -5.11 6.45 -3.02
CA GLU A 7 -5.51 6.70 -1.64
C GLU A 7 -4.24 6.79 -0.80
N SER A 8 -3.96 7.97 -0.23
CA SER A 8 -2.88 8.18 0.72
C SER A 8 -3.45 8.33 2.12
N ILE A 9 -3.04 7.44 3.02
CA ILE A 9 -3.46 7.46 4.43
C ILE A 9 -2.21 7.73 5.29
N HIS A 10 -2.22 8.78 6.10
CA HIS A 10 -1.12 9.10 7.02
C HIS A 10 -1.12 8.23 8.30
N ALA A 11 -1.91 7.15 8.32
CA ALA A 11 -2.04 6.20 9.42
C ALA A 11 -1.68 4.80 8.93
N ASN A 12 -1.34 3.88 9.84
CA ASN A 12 -1.22 2.47 9.50
C ASN A 12 -2.57 1.76 9.70
N PRO A 13 -3.35 1.50 8.64
CA PRO A 13 -4.64 0.82 8.79
C PRO A 13 -4.48 -0.67 9.15
N PHE A 14 -3.27 -1.24 8.99
CA PHE A 14 -2.93 -2.65 9.19
C PHE A 14 -2.34 -2.97 10.57
N GLY A 15 -2.56 -2.11 11.56
CA GLY A 15 -2.07 -2.30 12.94
C GLY A 15 -2.54 -3.60 13.61
N ASN A 16 -1.82 -4.03 14.66
CA ASN A 16 -1.89 -5.36 15.29
C ASN A 16 -3.14 -5.69 16.13
N SER A 17 -4.16 -4.84 16.19
CA SER A 17 -5.37 -5.15 16.94
C SER A 17 -6.51 -5.56 16.01
N GLY A 18 -7.17 -6.67 16.35
CA GLY A 18 -8.43 -7.12 15.72
C GLY A 18 -9.61 -6.14 15.89
N GLU A 19 -9.34 -4.93 16.39
CA GLU A 19 -10.24 -3.80 16.66
C GLU A 19 -9.71 -2.49 16.05
N SER A 20 -8.91 -2.57 14.97
CA SER A 20 -8.48 -1.37 14.25
C SER A 20 -9.72 -0.53 13.85
N GLY A 21 -9.72 0.77 14.17
CA GLY A 21 -10.76 1.71 13.72
C GLY A 21 -10.91 1.75 12.20
N PHE A 22 -9.94 1.20 11.47
CA PHE A 22 -9.95 1.06 10.01
C PHE A 22 -10.61 -0.22 9.50
N ILE A 23 -11.15 -1.12 10.35
CA ILE A 23 -11.75 -2.38 9.88
C ILE A 23 -12.83 -2.14 8.82
N ARG A 24 -13.77 -1.21 9.07
CA ARG A 24 -14.82 -0.87 8.10
C ARG A 24 -14.23 -0.36 6.79
N PHE A 25 -13.27 0.55 6.87
CA PHE A 25 -12.56 1.10 5.72
C PHE A 25 -11.86 -0.01 4.91
N LEU A 26 -11.06 -0.85 5.58
CA LEU A 26 -10.33 -1.94 4.93
C LEU A 26 -11.23 -3.03 4.36
N THR A 27 -12.42 -3.24 4.92
CA THR A 27 -13.42 -4.17 4.37
C THR A 27 -14.02 -3.60 3.09
N GLN A 28 -14.46 -2.34 3.12
CA GLN A 28 -15.02 -1.69 1.94
C GLN A 28 -13.98 -1.50 0.82
N LEU A 29 -12.76 -1.09 1.17
CA LEU A 29 -11.66 -0.97 0.22
C LEU A 29 -11.36 -2.31 -0.46
N ARG A 30 -11.43 -3.43 0.28
CA ARG A 30 -11.26 -4.77 -0.27
C ARG A 30 -12.35 -5.09 -1.29
N GLU A 31 -13.62 -4.89 -0.92
CA GLU A 31 -14.75 -5.14 -1.82
C GLU A 31 -14.62 -4.33 -3.11
N LEU A 32 -14.33 -3.03 -2.99
CA LEU A 32 -14.11 -2.15 -4.14
C LEU A 32 -12.94 -2.59 -5.00
N THR A 33 -11.83 -3.00 -4.39
CA THR A 33 -10.64 -3.48 -5.12
C THR A 33 -10.97 -4.75 -5.90
N ILE A 34 -11.67 -5.72 -5.29
CA ILE A 34 -12.07 -6.95 -5.97
C ILE A 34 -13.03 -6.64 -7.12
N THR A 35 -14.03 -5.78 -6.89
CA THR A 35 -15.00 -5.39 -7.91
C THR A 35 -14.37 -4.59 -9.05
N TYR A 36 -13.33 -3.81 -8.77
CA TYR A 36 -12.63 -3.03 -9.79
C TYR A 36 -11.91 -3.92 -10.81
N GLY A 37 -11.40 -5.08 -10.39
CA GLY A 37 -10.81 -6.09 -11.26
C GLY A 37 -9.42 -5.75 -11.83
N GLU A 38 -9.00 -4.49 -11.76
CA GLU A 38 -7.69 -4.00 -12.22
C GLU A 38 -6.68 -3.86 -11.07
N LEU A 39 -5.41 -3.60 -11.39
CA LEU A 39 -4.35 -3.40 -10.39
C LEU A 39 -4.56 -2.13 -9.55
N VAL A 40 -4.51 -2.27 -8.23
CA VAL A 40 -4.65 -1.18 -7.23
C VAL A 40 -3.38 -1.08 -6.40
N LEU A 41 -2.84 0.14 -6.26
CA LEU A 41 -1.74 0.45 -5.36
C LEU A 41 -2.27 1.23 -4.15
N LEU A 42 -2.19 0.65 -2.96
CA LEU A 42 -2.53 1.31 -1.71
C LEU A 42 -1.28 1.94 -1.10
N VAL A 43 -1.30 3.26 -0.87
CA VAL A 43 -0.15 3.99 -0.33
C VAL A 43 -0.48 4.50 1.08
N HIS A 44 0.38 4.20 2.07
CA HIS A 44 0.21 4.73 3.42
C HIS A 44 1.55 4.96 4.12
N GLY A 45 1.52 5.52 5.33
CA GLY A 45 2.69 5.73 6.18
C GLY A 45 2.47 5.25 7.62
N ASP A 46 3.04 6.00 8.58
CA ASP A 46 2.88 5.89 10.05
C ASP A 46 3.85 4.94 10.79
N SER A 47 4.10 3.71 10.32
CA SER A 47 4.95 2.79 11.12
C SER A 47 6.46 3.08 11.03
N HIS A 48 6.86 4.07 10.23
CA HIS A 48 8.26 4.40 9.94
C HIS A 48 9.08 3.27 9.31
N VAL A 49 8.40 2.33 8.63
CA VAL A 49 9.01 1.21 7.91
C VAL A 49 8.63 1.31 6.45
N PHE A 50 9.63 1.28 5.56
CA PHE A 50 9.35 1.13 4.13
C PHE A 50 8.92 -0.32 3.85
N ARG A 51 7.79 -0.49 3.16
CA ARG A 51 7.25 -1.82 2.83
C ARG A 51 6.61 -1.81 1.45
N LEU A 52 6.94 -2.82 0.66
CA LEU A 52 6.27 -3.11 -0.61
C LEU A 52 5.87 -4.58 -0.62
N ASP A 53 4.58 -4.87 -0.46
CA ASP A 53 4.08 -6.24 -0.37
C ASP A 53 2.62 -6.39 -0.82
N LYS A 54 2.13 -7.64 -0.79
CA LYS A 54 0.71 -7.92 -0.89
C LYS A 54 0.11 -7.82 0.50
N PRO A 55 -0.89 -6.94 0.74
CA PRO A 55 -1.47 -6.78 2.07
C PRO A 55 -2.18 -8.08 2.47
N SER A 56 -1.62 -8.83 3.42
CA SER A 56 -2.30 -9.97 4.03
C SER A 56 -3.08 -9.48 5.26
N LYS A 57 -4.36 -9.86 5.36
CA LYS A 57 -5.22 -9.41 6.46
C LYS A 57 -5.07 -10.25 7.74
N ARG A 58 -4.27 -11.33 7.74
CA ARG A 58 -4.16 -12.26 8.88
C ARG A 58 -2.85 -13.06 8.89
N ILE A 59 -2.15 -13.06 10.02
CA ILE A 59 -1.26 -14.16 10.39
C ILE A 59 -2.15 -15.40 10.61
N GLY A 60 -1.95 -16.46 9.82
CA GLY A 60 -2.50 -17.79 10.10
C GLY A 60 -3.63 -18.32 9.20
N THR A 61 -4.12 -17.56 8.21
CA THR A 61 -5.05 -18.11 7.18
C THR A 61 -4.65 -17.65 5.79
N ALA A 62 -4.30 -18.59 4.92
CA ALA A 62 -3.81 -18.35 3.55
C ALA A 62 -4.82 -17.71 2.58
N GLN A 63 -6.03 -17.36 3.04
CA GLN A 63 -7.20 -17.07 2.18
C GLN A 63 -7.44 -15.57 1.87
N ASP A 64 -6.56 -14.65 2.27
CA ASP A 64 -6.89 -13.22 2.33
C ASP A 64 -5.97 -12.27 1.54
N ASN A 65 -5.20 -12.78 0.59
CA ASN A 65 -4.45 -11.92 -0.33
C ASN A 65 -5.39 -11.39 -1.42
N ILE A 66 -5.40 -10.06 -1.61
CA ILE A 66 -6.07 -9.43 -2.75
C ILE A 66 -5.05 -9.39 -3.89
N GLU A 67 -5.17 -10.33 -4.82
CA GLU A 67 -4.17 -10.53 -5.89
C GLU A 67 -3.95 -9.27 -6.74
N ASN A 68 -5.01 -8.51 -6.99
CA ASN A 68 -4.95 -7.26 -7.74
C ASN A 68 -4.59 -6.03 -6.89
N SER A 69 -4.12 -6.20 -5.65
CA SER A 69 -3.66 -5.11 -4.79
C SER A 69 -2.17 -5.20 -4.48
N THR A 70 -1.50 -4.07 -4.38
CA THR A 70 -0.14 -3.93 -3.85
C THR A 70 -0.15 -2.83 -2.79
N ARG A 71 0.54 -3.05 -1.66
CA ARG A 71 0.70 -2.07 -0.59
C ARG A 71 2.07 -1.44 -0.68
N LEU A 72 2.11 -0.11 -0.59
CA LEU A 72 3.31 0.70 -0.44
C LEU A 72 3.22 1.49 0.87
N GLU A 73 4.01 1.09 1.86
CA GLU A 73 4.26 1.90 3.05
C GLU A 73 5.51 2.75 2.80
N VAL A 74 5.34 4.08 2.82
CA VAL A 74 6.43 5.01 2.53
C VAL A 74 7.36 5.21 3.73
N PHE A 75 8.55 5.74 3.47
CA PHE A 75 9.49 6.11 4.50
C PHE A 75 8.89 7.06 5.55
N GLY A 76 9.26 6.85 6.81
CA GLY A 76 8.89 7.74 7.91
C GLY A 76 10.08 8.47 8.52
N ALA A 77 9.84 9.16 9.62
CA ALA A 77 10.77 10.14 10.21
C ALA A 77 12.18 9.59 10.54
N ARG A 78 12.33 8.27 10.75
CA ARG A 78 13.62 7.65 11.08
C ARG A 78 14.57 7.48 9.89
N LYS A 79 14.05 7.36 8.67
CA LYS A 79 14.82 7.12 7.44
C LYS A 79 14.14 7.83 6.27
N MET A 80 14.11 9.15 6.32
CA MET A 80 13.42 9.99 5.34
C MET A 80 14.04 9.84 3.95
N HIS A 81 13.46 9.00 3.12
CA HIS A 81 13.78 8.90 1.69
C HIS A 81 12.52 9.18 0.87
N ALA A 82 12.66 9.30 -0.44
CA ALA A 82 11.53 9.45 -1.33
C ALA A 82 11.21 8.12 -2.03
N VAL A 83 9.95 7.96 -2.43
CA VAL A 83 9.52 6.87 -3.30
C VAL A 83 9.00 7.49 -4.59
N ARG A 84 9.47 7.00 -5.73
CA ARG A 84 8.93 7.34 -7.04
C ARG A 84 8.06 6.19 -7.53
N VAL A 85 6.84 6.52 -7.94
CA VAL A 85 5.90 5.60 -8.58
C VAL A 85 5.63 6.12 -9.99
N ASP A 86 6.08 5.37 -11.00
CA ASP A 86 5.71 5.61 -12.38
C ASP A 86 4.52 4.70 -12.73
N VAL A 87 3.46 5.28 -13.31
CA VAL A 87 2.21 4.59 -13.64
C VAL A 87 2.10 4.41 -15.16
N PHE A 88 1.89 3.16 -15.60
CA PHE A 88 1.77 2.77 -17.01
C PHE A 88 0.46 1.99 -17.22
N PRO A 89 -0.69 2.67 -17.40
CA PRO A 89 -2.01 2.02 -17.41
C PRO A 89 -2.21 0.96 -18.51
N GLN A 90 -1.41 1.02 -19.58
CA GLN A 90 -1.50 0.12 -20.74
C GLN A 90 -0.43 -1.01 -20.71
N SER A 91 0.36 -1.08 -19.65
CA SER A 91 1.46 -2.03 -19.47
C SER A 91 1.03 -3.19 -18.58
N SER A 92 1.55 -4.40 -18.85
CA SER A 92 1.39 -5.54 -17.93
C SER A 92 2.02 -5.29 -16.54
N THR A 93 2.97 -4.35 -16.48
CA THR A 93 3.48 -3.78 -15.22
C THR A 93 2.95 -2.36 -15.09
N VAL A 94 1.80 -2.20 -14.42
CA VAL A 94 1.12 -0.91 -14.24
C VAL A 94 1.90 0.03 -13.30
N PHE A 95 2.50 -0.50 -12.25
CA PHE A 95 3.26 0.29 -11.28
C PHE A 95 4.74 -0.08 -11.32
N ARG A 96 5.62 0.90 -11.55
CA ARG A 96 7.05 0.77 -11.32
C ARG A 96 7.43 1.64 -10.12
N ILE A 97 8.01 1.01 -9.10
CA ILE A 97 8.28 1.65 -7.81
C ILE A 97 9.78 1.63 -7.58
N SER A 98 10.34 2.78 -7.23
CA SER A 98 11.76 2.94 -6.92
C SER A 98 11.98 3.81 -5.69
N GLU A 99 12.98 3.43 -4.89
CA GLU A 99 13.46 4.23 -3.77
C GLU A 99 14.41 5.31 -4.29
N ILE A 100 14.21 6.55 -3.85
CA ILE A 100 15.15 7.65 -4.04
C ILE A 100 15.81 7.89 -2.68
N LEU A 101 16.97 7.27 -2.52
CA LEU A 101 17.76 7.39 -1.30
C LEU A 101 18.42 8.77 -1.24
N VAL A 102 18.43 9.32 -0.03
CA VAL A 102 19.07 10.60 0.28
C VAL A 102 20.27 10.26 1.16
N ASP A 103 21.48 10.48 0.66
CA ASP A 103 22.73 10.05 1.32
C ASP A 103 22.84 10.48 2.78
N ARG A 104 22.37 11.70 3.09
CA ARG A 104 22.37 12.24 4.46
C ARG A 104 21.54 11.38 5.44
N ASN A 105 20.56 10.65 4.94
CA ASN A 105 19.59 9.89 5.72
C ASN A 105 19.91 8.38 5.76
N LEU A 106 21.06 7.97 5.22
CA LEU A 106 21.55 6.57 5.25
C LEU A 106 22.26 6.20 6.57
N ARG A 107 22.46 7.16 7.47
CA ARG A 107 23.21 7.00 8.73
C ARG A 107 22.32 6.65 9.90
#